data_AF-A0A952NUR0-F1
#
_entry.id   AF-A0A952NUR0-F1
#
_cell.length_a   1.000
_cell.length_b   1.000
_cell.length_c   1.000
_cell.angle_alpha   90.00
_cell.angle_beta   90.00
_cell.angle_gamma   90.00
#
_symmetry.space_group_name_H-M   'P 1'
#
loop_
_entity.id
_entity.type
_entity.pdbx_description
1 polymer ?
#
loop_
_entity_poly.entity_id
_entity_poly.type
_entity_poly.pdbx_seq_one_letter_code
_entity_poly.pdbx_strand_id
1 'polypeptide(L)'
;MTLKRYATLTVAAIFLFTGCSNIYAPLANKDSDEARYEDAMKLLNDAKYSEAVARFESLSADFMRKTSVRQYYAGALAGKCGYSMAGFVTFLSTADFTTSPFFKSLMNQFTGRVVAPEFCKAAEGVIKSIWAEETPTASQQFFMVILSMSKIGAYLRAKGDIDGTDDLGDSDPDASFNVCNTSDFTDDDVKEVVTGFSLMLMNIGGFIGSMSGGTADTINDINAACGVLSPNPCATTEAANVDAGMITSMRNILNTGAANPALPLGIGSCVNPDITQCCP
;
A
#
# COMPACT_ATOMS: atom_id res chain seq x y z
N MET A 1 -66.68 30.00 -8.94
CA MET A 1 -65.54 30.85 -8.53
C MET A 1 -64.46 29.93 -7.94
N THR A 2 -63.82 29.07 -8.74
CA THR A 2 -62.96 27.99 -8.18
C THR A 2 -61.94 27.40 -9.15
N LEU A 3 -61.98 27.73 -10.45
CA LEU A 3 -61.07 27.13 -11.44
C LEU A 3 -59.70 27.86 -11.57
N LYS A 4 -59.59 29.12 -11.13
CA LYS A 4 -58.36 29.92 -11.30
C LYS A 4 -57.27 29.67 -10.23
N ARG A 5 -57.53 28.88 -9.19
CA ARG A 5 -56.56 28.61 -8.11
C ARG A 5 -55.74 27.33 -8.29
N TYR A 6 -56.16 26.41 -9.17
CA TYR A 6 -55.43 25.16 -9.40
C TYR A 6 -54.28 25.32 -10.40
N ALA A 7 -54.38 26.24 -11.36
CA ALA A 7 -53.34 26.43 -12.38
C ALA A 7 -52.02 27.02 -11.85
N THR A 8 -52.06 27.82 -10.77
CA THR A 8 -50.86 28.44 -10.20
C THR A 8 -50.09 27.50 -9.26
N LEU A 9 -50.75 26.49 -8.68
CA LEU A 9 -50.11 25.52 -7.79
C LEU A 9 -49.36 24.42 -8.56
N THR A 10 -49.76 24.13 -9.81
CA THR A 10 -49.12 23.07 -10.63
C THR A 10 -47.79 23.52 -11.23
N VAL A 11 -47.60 24.81 -11.53
CA VAL A 11 -46.32 25.31 -12.10
C VAL A 11 -45.21 25.38 -11.04
N ALA A 12 -45.55 25.61 -9.77
CA ALA A 12 -44.56 25.60 -8.67
C ALA A 12 -44.11 24.18 -8.27
N ALA A 13 -44.94 23.16 -8.51
CA ALA A 13 -44.60 21.76 -8.23
C ALA A 13 -43.67 21.14 -9.30
N ILE A 14 -43.65 21.66 -10.52
CA ILE A 14 -42.80 21.14 -11.61
C ILE A 14 -41.32 21.48 -11.40
N PHE A 15 -41.00 22.56 -10.67
CA PHE A 15 -39.61 22.91 -10.32
C PHE A 15 -39.03 22.08 -9.16
N LEU A 16 -39.85 21.32 -8.44
CA LEU A 16 -39.39 20.50 -7.31
C LEU A 16 -39.05 19.04 -7.70
N PHE A 17 -39.34 18.63 -8.95
CA PHE A 17 -39.10 17.27 -9.42
C PHE A 17 -38.09 17.14 -10.56
N THR A 18 -37.51 18.24 -11.06
CA THR A 18 -36.41 18.19 -12.04
C THR A 18 -35.07 17.99 -11.35
N GLY A 19 -34.88 16.83 -10.71
CA GLY A 19 -33.60 16.16 -10.41
C GLY A 19 -32.51 16.95 -9.66
N CYS A 20 -31.61 16.23 -9.00
CA CYS A 20 -30.37 16.79 -8.44
C CYS A 20 -29.37 17.28 -9.51
N SER A 21 -29.84 17.76 -10.65
CA SER A 21 -29.02 18.33 -11.72
C SER A 21 -28.81 19.81 -11.41
N ASN A 22 -27.59 20.15 -11.01
CA ASN A 22 -27.17 21.53 -10.78
C ASN A 22 -27.45 22.36 -12.05
N ILE A 23 -28.35 23.35 -11.96
CA ILE A 23 -28.72 24.25 -13.09
C ILE A 23 -27.52 25.00 -13.67
N TYR A 24 -26.42 25.12 -12.91
CA TYR A 24 -25.17 25.73 -13.33
C TYR A 24 -24.21 24.74 -14.02
N ALA A 25 -24.54 23.46 -14.14
CA ALA A 25 -23.67 22.46 -14.77
C ALA A 25 -23.21 22.81 -16.20
N PRO A 26 -24.04 23.46 -17.06
CA PRO A 26 -23.58 23.92 -18.38
C PRO A 26 -22.63 25.12 -18.34
N LEU A 27 -22.60 25.86 -17.22
CA LEU A 27 -21.74 27.04 -17.03
C LEU A 27 -20.43 26.71 -16.30
N ALA A 28 -20.30 25.51 -15.74
CA ALA A 28 -19.08 25.07 -15.07
C ALA A 28 -17.98 24.78 -16.09
N ASN A 29 -16.82 25.42 -15.94
CA ASN A 29 -15.62 25.07 -16.70
C ASN A 29 -15.09 23.73 -16.17
N LYS A 30 -15.24 22.66 -16.95
CA LYS A 30 -14.77 21.32 -16.60
C LYS A 30 -13.33 21.04 -17.03
N ASP A 31 -12.72 21.99 -17.74
CA ASP A 31 -11.40 21.84 -18.33
C ASP A 31 -10.29 22.49 -17.50
N SER A 32 -10.63 23.19 -16.41
CA SER A 32 -9.62 23.74 -15.49
C SER A 32 -8.94 22.62 -14.68
N ASP A 33 -7.74 22.89 -14.19
CA ASP A 33 -7.03 21.94 -13.32
C ASP A 33 -7.81 21.66 -12.04
N GLU A 34 -8.50 22.67 -11.47
CA GLU A 34 -9.35 22.49 -10.30
C GLU A 34 -10.50 21.51 -10.59
N ALA A 35 -11.18 21.66 -11.73
CA ALA A 35 -12.27 20.76 -12.10
C ALA A 35 -11.76 19.32 -12.32
N ARG A 36 -10.61 19.16 -12.98
CA ARG A 36 -9.98 17.86 -13.17
C ARG A 36 -9.51 17.25 -11.85
N TYR A 37 -8.95 18.05 -10.96
CA TYR A 37 -8.52 17.61 -9.64
C TYR A 37 -9.70 17.14 -8.79
N GLU A 38 -10.80 17.90 -8.76
CA GLU A 38 -12.03 17.49 -8.08
C GLU A 38 -12.61 16.19 -8.65
N ASP A 39 -12.58 16.00 -9.97
CA ASP A 39 -12.97 14.74 -10.58
C ASP A 39 -12.02 13.58 -10.22
N ALA A 40 -10.71 13.83 -10.16
CA ALA A 40 -9.72 12.84 -9.71
C ALA A 40 -10.01 12.42 -8.26
N MET A 41 -10.34 13.38 -7.39
CA MET A 41 -10.69 13.13 -5.99
C MET A 41 -11.96 12.30 -5.84
N LYS A 42 -13.00 12.55 -6.65
CA LYS A 42 -14.21 11.69 -6.67
C LYS A 42 -13.87 10.27 -7.08
N LEU A 43 -13.09 10.10 -8.15
CA LEU A 43 -12.67 8.79 -8.63
C LEU A 43 -11.83 8.05 -7.58
N LEU A 44 -10.94 8.76 -6.87
CA LEU A 44 -10.17 8.22 -5.77
C LEU A 44 -11.07 7.74 -4.62
N ASN A 45 -12.05 8.55 -4.21
CA ASN A 45 -13.01 8.20 -3.16
C ASN A 45 -13.91 7.02 -3.55
N ASP A 46 -14.23 6.89 -4.84
CA ASP A 46 -14.98 5.76 -5.40
C ASP A 46 -14.11 4.51 -5.64
N ALA A 47 -12.84 4.53 -5.20
CA ALA A 47 -11.84 3.49 -5.42
C ALA A 47 -11.58 3.12 -6.89
N LYS A 48 -11.88 4.04 -7.82
CA LYS A 48 -11.61 3.91 -9.26
C LYS A 48 -10.20 4.37 -9.59
N TYR A 49 -9.21 3.69 -9.01
CA TYR A 49 -7.82 4.16 -8.98
C TYR A 49 -7.20 4.38 -10.36
N SER A 50 -7.48 3.52 -11.35
CA SER A 50 -6.98 3.71 -12.71
C SER A 50 -7.51 4.97 -13.37
N GLU A 51 -8.80 5.27 -13.19
CA GLU A 51 -9.42 6.50 -13.70
C GLU A 51 -8.91 7.73 -12.94
N ALA A 52 -8.72 7.61 -11.62
CA ALA A 52 -8.18 8.68 -10.80
C ALA A 52 -6.74 9.05 -11.21
N VAL A 53 -5.86 8.06 -11.41
CA VAL A 53 -4.48 8.24 -11.91
C VAL A 53 -4.48 8.96 -13.25
N ALA A 54 -5.28 8.48 -14.22
CA ALA A 54 -5.39 9.13 -15.53
C ALA A 54 -5.87 10.58 -15.42
N ARG A 55 -6.76 10.87 -14.45
CA ARG A 55 -7.23 12.24 -14.22
C ARG A 55 -6.18 13.12 -13.56
N PHE A 56 -5.40 12.63 -12.60
CA PHE A 56 -4.25 13.35 -12.05
C PHE A 56 -3.21 13.67 -13.13
N GLU A 57 -2.91 12.71 -14.01
CA GLU A 57 -1.95 12.89 -15.11
C GLU A 57 -2.43 13.89 -16.18
N SER A 58 -3.73 14.22 -16.19
CA SER A 58 -4.30 15.24 -17.08
C SER A 58 -4.17 16.68 -16.55
N LEU A 59 -3.68 16.87 -15.32
CA LEU A 59 -3.44 18.17 -14.72
C LEU A 59 -2.21 18.84 -15.32
N SER A 60 -2.16 20.16 -15.30
CA SER A 60 -0.96 20.89 -15.70
C SER A 60 0.23 20.57 -14.79
N ALA A 61 1.45 20.73 -15.31
CA ALA A 61 2.67 20.54 -14.55
C ALA A 61 2.73 21.44 -13.31
N ASP A 62 2.24 22.67 -13.41
CA ASP A 62 2.21 23.63 -12.30
C ASP A 62 1.28 23.16 -11.17
N PHE A 63 0.14 22.61 -11.54
CA PHE A 63 -0.80 22.07 -10.57
C PHE A 63 -0.29 20.77 -9.93
N MET A 64 0.35 19.88 -10.72
CA MET A 64 0.98 18.65 -10.24
C MET A 64 2.16 18.88 -9.29
N ARG A 65 2.81 20.05 -9.32
CA ARG A 65 3.86 20.40 -8.34
C ARG A 65 3.31 20.67 -6.93
N LYS A 66 2.00 20.92 -6.78
CA LYS A 66 1.41 21.17 -5.46
C LYS A 66 1.53 19.91 -4.59
N THR A 67 2.09 20.07 -3.40
CA THR A 67 2.33 18.95 -2.46
C THR A 67 1.05 18.18 -2.10
N SER A 68 -0.09 18.85 -1.93
CA SER A 68 -1.37 18.17 -1.70
C SER A 68 -1.80 17.30 -2.88
N VAL A 69 -1.62 17.79 -4.12
CA VAL A 69 -1.97 17.05 -5.34
C VAL A 69 -1.10 15.80 -5.47
N ARG A 70 0.21 15.93 -5.23
CA ARG A 70 1.14 14.79 -5.23
C ARG A 70 0.78 13.73 -4.18
N GLN A 71 0.35 14.13 -2.99
CA GLN A 71 -0.09 13.19 -1.95
C GLN A 71 -1.31 12.36 -2.39
N TYR A 72 -2.33 13.01 -2.97
CA TYR A 72 -3.50 12.28 -3.46
C TYR A 72 -3.19 11.45 -4.70
N TYR A 73 -2.31 11.92 -5.58
CA TYR A 73 -1.81 11.14 -6.71
C TYR A 73 -1.07 9.88 -6.24
N ALA A 74 -0.19 10.01 -5.22
CA ALA A 74 0.45 8.86 -4.58
C ALA A 74 -0.58 7.91 -3.97
N GLY A 75 -1.64 8.43 -3.36
CA GLY A 75 -2.76 7.62 -2.85
C GLY A 75 -3.49 6.85 -3.95
N ALA A 76 -3.71 7.46 -5.12
CA ALA A 76 -4.32 6.79 -6.26
C ALA A 76 -3.41 5.69 -6.84
N LEU A 77 -2.10 5.95 -6.95
CA LEU A 77 -1.11 4.95 -7.34
C LEU A 77 -1.08 3.79 -6.33
N ALA A 78 -1.03 4.10 -5.02
CA ALA A 78 -1.05 3.09 -3.97
C ALA A 78 -2.31 2.22 -4.06
N GLY A 79 -3.48 2.82 -4.30
CA GLY A 79 -4.73 2.07 -4.48
C GLY A 79 -4.66 1.04 -5.61
N LYS A 80 -3.93 1.33 -6.71
CA LYS A 80 -3.71 0.37 -7.80
C LYS A 80 -2.87 -0.84 -7.39
N CYS A 81 -1.99 -0.72 -6.40
CA CYS A 81 -1.29 -1.88 -5.85
C CYS A 81 -2.06 -2.57 -4.70
N GLY A 82 -3.33 -2.20 -4.48
CA GLY A 82 -4.22 -2.80 -3.49
C GLY A 82 -4.14 -2.18 -2.09
N TYR A 83 -3.43 -1.05 -1.93
CA TYR A 83 -3.42 -0.29 -0.69
C TYR A 83 -4.83 0.13 -0.29
N SER A 84 -5.15 -0.05 0.99
CA SER A 84 -6.34 0.51 1.62
C SER A 84 -6.02 0.92 3.04
N MET A 85 -6.05 2.22 3.34
CA MET A 85 -5.78 2.72 4.69
C MET A 85 -6.73 2.09 5.71
N ALA A 86 -8.03 2.06 5.42
CA ALA A 86 -9.02 1.44 6.30
C ALA A 86 -8.76 -0.06 6.46
N GLY A 87 -8.46 -0.76 5.35
CA GLY A 87 -8.13 -2.19 5.38
C GLY A 87 -6.92 -2.49 6.25
N PHE A 88 -5.84 -1.71 6.11
CA PHE A 88 -4.62 -1.90 6.89
C PHE A 88 -4.78 -1.52 8.36
N VAL A 89 -5.52 -0.46 8.68
CA VAL A 89 -5.82 -0.13 10.09
C VAL A 89 -6.64 -1.25 10.73
N THR A 90 -7.65 -1.78 10.03
CA THR A 90 -8.41 -2.94 10.52
C THR A 90 -7.50 -4.15 10.70
N PHE A 91 -6.67 -4.48 9.71
CA PHE A 91 -5.70 -5.57 9.79
C PHE A 91 -4.78 -5.43 10.99
N LEU A 92 -4.11 -4.28 11.16
CA LEU A 92 -3.20 -4.06 12.28
C LEU A 92 -3.88 -4.14 13.66
N SER A 93 -5.19 -3.88 13.71
CA SER A 93 -5.98 -3.97 14.95
C SER A 93 -6.43 -5.40 15.29
N THR A 94 -6.42 -6.31 14.31
CA THR A 94 -6.90 -7.70 14.47
C THR A 94 -5.84 -8.75 14.20
N ALA A 95 -4.67 -8.36 13.68
CA ALA A 95 -3.59 -9.28 13.34
C ALA A 95 -3.07 -9.98 14.59
N ASP A 96 -2.93 -11.30 14.48
CA ASP A 96 -2.24 -12.14 15.44
C ASP A 96 -0.96 -12.68 14.81
N PHE A 97 0.16 -11.99 15.10
CA PHE A 97 1.46 -12.38 14.57
C PHE A 97 2.05 -13.63 15.24
N THR A 98 1.42 -14.15 16.29
CA THR A 98 1.86 -15.38 16.96
C THR A 98 1.48 -16.63 16.17
N THR A 99 0.38 -16.57 15.42
CA THR A 99 -0.14 -17.68 14.62
C THR A 99 0.15 -17.52 13.14
N SER A 100 0.26 -16.28 12.65
CA SER A 100 0.61 -15.97 11.26
C SER A 100 1.80 -14.99 11.24
N PRO A 101 2.98 -15.42 10.77
CA PRO A 101 4.17 -14.57 10.72
C PRO A 101 3.91 -13.22 10.02
N PHE A 102 4.68 -12.20 10.38
CA PHE A 102 4.47 -10.83 9.89
C PHE A 102 4.38 -10.74 8.36
N PHE A 103 5.36 -11.27 7.63
CA PHE A 103 5.40 -11.22 6.16
C PHE A 103 4.25 -12.02 5.53
N LYS A 104 3.89 -13.18 6.11
CA LYS A 104 2.73 -13.97 5.67
C LYS A 104 1.43 -13.20 5.85
N SER A 105 1.27 -12.57 7.00
CA SER A 105 0.10 -11.74 7.30
C SER A 105 -0.04 -10.56 6.34
N LEU A 106 1.07 -9.93 5.91
CA LEU A 106 1.05 -8.89 4.89
C LEU A 106 0.68 -9.41 3.50
N MET A 107 1.23 -10.57 3.10
CA MET A 107 0.89 -11.23 1.84
C MET A 107 -0.61 -11.54 1.77
N ASN A 108 -1.16 -12.12 2.84
CA ASN A 108 -2.56 -12.56 2.94
C ASN A 108 -3.57 -11.40 2.91
N GLN A 109 -3.14 -10.14 3.09
CA GLN A 109 -4.02 -8.98 2.89
C GLN A 109 -4.48 -8.82 1.42
N PHE A 110 -3.79 -9.49 0.50
CA PHE A 110 -4.02 -9.37 -0.93
C PHE A 110 -4.67 -10.61 -1.56
N THR A 111 -5.01 -11.64 -0.77
CA THR A 111 -5.78 -12.80 -1.23
C THR A 111 -7.10 -12.36 -1.86
N GLY A 112 -7.44 -12.96 -2.99
CA GLY A 112 -8.69 -12.67 -3.71
C GLY A 112 -8.67 -11.33 -4.47
N ARG A 113 -7.48 -10.73 -4.69
CA ARG A 113 -7.36 -9.41 -5.34
C ARG A 113 -6.23 -9.39 -6.36
N VAL A 114 -6.43 -8.73 -7.49
CA VAL A 114 -5.34 -8.44 -8.43
C VAL A 114 -4.37 -7.46 -7.77
N VAL A 115 -3.07 -7.77 -7.78
CA VAL A 115 -2.01 -6.87 -7.30
C VAL A 115 -1.13 -6.42 -8.45
N ALA A 116 -0.66 -5.18 -8.36
CA ALA A 116 0.25 -4.57 -9.33
C ALA A 116 1.35 -3.82 -8.54
N PRO A 117 2.40 -4.55 -8.09
CA PRO A 117 3.40 -4.03 -7.15
C PRO A 117 4.19 -2.82 -7.66
N GLU A 118 4.29 -2.65 -8.97
CA GLU A 118 4.94 -1.50 -9.60
C GLU A 118 4.28 -0.16 -9.22
N PHE A 119 2.96 -0.16 -8.95
CA PHE A 119 2.29 1.06 -8.52
C PHE A 119 2.57 1.41 -7.06
N CYS A 120 2.92 0.44 -6.21
CA CYS A 120 3.41 0.73 -4.85
C CYS A 120 4.75 1.47 -4.92
N LYS A 121 5.66 1.03 -5.78
CA LYS A 121 6.95 1.71 -6.04
C LYS A 121 6.74 3.11 -6.62
N ALA A 122 5.79 3.27 -7.55
CA ALA A 122 5.46 4.58 -8.11
C ALA A 122 4.92 5.53 -7.03
N ALA A 123 3.99 5.07 -6.19
CA ALA A 123 3.46 5.85 -5.07
C ALA A 123 4.56 6.28 -4.08
N GLU A 124 5.47 5.36 -3.75
CA GLU A 124 6.62 5.63 -2.88
C GLU A 124 7.50 6.74 -3.48
N GLY A 125 7.82 6.63 -4.77
CA GLY A 125 8.61 7.63 -5.49
C GLY A 125 7.99 9.02 -5.45
N VAL A 126 6.66 9.12 -5.57
CA VAL A 126 5.96 10.40 -5.45
C VAL A 126 6.11 11.00 -4.06
N ILE A 127 5.92 10.24 -2.98
CA ILE A 127 6.10 10.77 -1.62
C ILE A 127 7.55 11.13 -1.33
N LYS A 128 8.52 10.30 -1.74
CA LYS A 128 9.94 10.61 -1.60
C LYS A 128 10.34 11.88 -2.37
N SER A 129 9.70 12.16 -3.51
CA SER A 129 9.91 13.42 -4.23
C SER A 129 9.44 14.65 -3.43
N ILE A 130 8.37 14.52 -2.64
CA ILE A 130 7.93 15.59 -1.74
C ILE A 130 8.96 15.77 -0.62
N TRP A 131 9.48 14.67 -0.06
CA TRP A 131 10.47 14.70 1.03
C TRP A 131 11.84 15.24 0.61
N ALA A 132 12.15 15.20 -0.69
CA ALA A 132 13.34 15.84 -1.23
C ALA A 132 13.23 17.38 -1.22
N GLU A 133 12.01 17.92 -1.20
CA GLU A 133 11.73 19.35 -1.25
C GLU A 133 11.29 19.92 0.12
N GLU A 134 10.70 19.08 0.97
CA GLU A 134 10.05 19.49 2.22
C GLU A 134 10.32 18.48 3.35
N THR A 135 10.28 18.92 4.60
CA THR A 135 10.36 18.01 5.76
C THR A 135 9.13 17.09 5.82
N PRO A 136 9.29 15.76 5.99
CA PRO A 136 8.18 14.82 6.11
C PRO A 136 7.19 15.22 7.22
N THR A 137 5.90 15.23 6.90
CA THR A 137 4.84 15.42 7.91
C THR A 137 4.46 14.09 8.55
N ALA A 138 3.88 14.12 9.76
CA ALA A 138 3.40 12.90 10.42
C ALA A 138 2.41 12.11 9.54
N SER A 139 1.49 12.79 8.84
CA SER A 139 0.56 12.12 7.93
C SER A 139 1.27 11.44 6.75
N GLN A 140 2.32 12.06 6.20
CA GLN A 140 3.11 11.43 5.12
C GLN A 140 3.92 10.25 5.63
N GLN A 141 4.51 10.35 6.82
CA GLN A 141 5.23 9.24 7.45
C GLN A 141 4.29 8.06 7.71
N PHE A 142 3.09 8.32 8.24
CA PHE A 142 2.08 7.29 8.44
C PHE A 142 1.65 6.63 7.13
N PHE A 143 1.37 7.45 6.09
CA PHE A 143 1.09 6.93 4.75
C PHE A 143 2.23 6.04 4.25
N MET A 144 3.49 6.44 4.44
CA MET A 144 4.65 5.66 4.04
C MET A 144 4.75 4.32 4.79
N VAL A 145 4.44 4.27 6.09
CA VAL A 145 4.39 3.00 6.85
C VAL A 145 3.40 2.02 6.22
N ILE A 146 2.17 2.46 5.97
CA ILE A 146 1.12 1.59 5.44
C ILE A 146 1.38 1.23 3.97
N LEU A 147 1.87 2.17 3.17
CA LEU A 147 2.31 1.91 1.79
C LEU A 147 3.44 0.89 1.76
N SER A 148 4.39 0.98 2.68
CA SER A 148 5.51 0.05 2.77
C SER A 148 5.06 -1.37 3.12
N MET A 149 4.13 -1.52 4.08
CA MET A 149 3.50 -2.79 4.38
C MET A 149 2.73 -3.35 3.17
N SER A 150 1.99 -2.48 2.46
CA SER A 150 1.28 -2.84 1.24
C SER A 150 2.22 -3.31 0.14
N LYS A 151 3.34 -2.61 -0.05
CA LYS A 151 4.38 -2.94 -1.02
C LYS A 151 4.95 -4.33 -0.75
N ILE A 152 5.36 -4.61 0.49
CA ILE A 152 5.86 -5.92 0.90
C ILE A 152 4.84 -7.01 0.57
N GLY A 153 3.60 -6.86 1.04
CA GLY A 153 2.54 -7.85 0.81
C GLY A 153 2.23 -8.05 -0.67
N ALA A 154 2.18 -6.97 -1.46
CA ALA A 154 1.91 -7.04 -2.90
C ALA A 154 3.02 -7.78 -3.66
N TYR A 155 4.30 -7.51 -3.39
CA TYR A 155 5.43 -8.23 -4.02
C TYR A 155 5.45 -9.72 -3.64
N LEU A 156 5.22 -10.03 -2.36
CA LEU A 156 5.18 -11.42 -1.89
C LEU A 156 4.00 -12.16 -2.51
N ARG A 157 2.80 -11.57 -2.52
CA ARG A 157 1.61 -12.16 -3.15
C ARG A 157 1.91 -12.40 -4.62
N ALA A 158 2.32 -11.37 -5.37
CA ALA A 158 2.46 -11.44 -6.84
C ALA A 158 3.37 -12.56 -7.35
N LYS A 159 4.17 -13.18 -6.47
CA LYS A 159 5.16 -14.19 -6.79
C LYS A 159 4.96 -15.49 -6.02
N GLY A 160 4.52 -15.40 -4.77
CA GLY A 160 4.52 -16.52 -3.84
C GLY A 160 3.16 -17.07 -3.46
N ASP A 161 2.06 -16.43 -3.84
CA ASP A 161 0.69 -16.89 -3.56
C ASP A 161 -0.18 -16.58 -4.80
N ILE A 162 0.14 -17.25 -5.91
CA ILE A 162 -0.50 -17.02 -7.21
C ILE A 162 -1.55 -18.07 -7.55
N ASP A 163 -1.71 -19.12 -6.75
CA ASP A 163 -2.72 -20.14 -6.98
C ASP A 163 -4.15 -19.67 -6.63
N GLY A 164 -5.06 -20.60 -6.31
CA GLY A 164 -6.44 -20.26 -5.98
C GLY A 164 -7.35 -19.97 -7.19
N THR A 165 -8.47 -19.30 -6.93
CA THR A 165 -9.47 -18.97 -7.96
C THR A 165 -9.01 -17.76 -8.77
N ASP A 166 -8.99 -17.87 -10.10
CA ASP A 166 -8.56 -16.81 -11.02
C ASP A 166 -7.11 -16.31 -10.77
N ASP A 167 -6.24 -17.19 -10.27
CA ASP A 167 -4.86 -16.87 -9.84
C ASP A 167 -4.83 -15.75 -8.78
N LEU A 168 -5.86 -15.76 -7.91
CA LEU A 168 -6.06 -14.72 -6.91
C LEU A 168 -5.42 -14.98 -5.54
N GLY A 169 -4.68 -16.08 -5.40
CA GLY A 169 -4.07 -16.54 -4.16
C GLY A 169 -5.08 -17.21 -3.23
N ASP A 170 -4.58 -18.08 -2.35
CA ASP A 170 -5.34 -18.82 -1.35
C ASP A 170 -4.92 -18.53 0.10
N SER A 171 -3.97 -17.62 0.31
CA SER A 171 -3.38 -17.21 1.61
C SER A 171 -2.29 -18.14 2.15
N ASP A 172 -1.88 -19.13 1.37
CA ASP A 172 -0.72 -19.94 1.63
C ASP A 172 0.32 -19.76 0.50
N PRO A 173 1.63 -19.75 0.83
CA PRO A 173 2.62 -19.71 -0.22
C PRO A 173 2.53 -20.95 -1.11
N ASP A 174 2.58 -20.77 -2.43
CA ASP A 174 2.49 -21.85 -3.40
C ASP A 174 3.58 -22.89 -3.13
N ALA A 175 3.24 -24.18 -3.19
CA ALA A 175 4.19 -25.26 -2.89
C ALA A 175 5.45 -25.26 -3.77
N SER A 176 5.37 -24.68 -4.97
CA SER A 176 6.50 -24.53 -5.90
C SER A 176 7.30 -23.24 -5.71
N PHE A 177 6.78 -22.27 -4.95
CA PHE A 177 7.46 -21.01 -4.73
C PHE A 177 8.58 -21.17 -3.71
N ASN A 178 9.78 -20.71 -4.08
CA ASN A 178 10.91 -20.65 -3.17
C ASN A 178 11.52 -19.25 -3.18
N VAL A 179 11.39 -18.53 -2.06
CA VAL A 179 11.97 -17.18 -1.89
C VAL A 179 13.50 -17.14 -1.99
N CYS A 180 14.16 -18.30 -1.93
CA CYS A 180 15.59 -18.45 -2.10
C CYS A 180 16.03 -18.69 -3.54
N ASN A 181 15.07 -19.02 -4.41
CA ASN A 181 15.29 -19.23 -5.82
C ASN A 181 15.09 -17.93 -6.59
N THR A 182 16.12 -17.47 -7.28
CA THR A 182 16.10 -16.21 -8.04
C THR A 182 15.17 -16.26 -9.27
N SER A 183 14.77 -17.45 -9.74
CA SER A 183 13.75 -17.58 -10.79
C SER A 183 12.34 -17.29 -10.30
N ASP A 184 12.07 -17.59 -9.02
CA ASP A 184 10.73 -17.51 -8.45
C ASP A 184 10.53 -16.13 -7.80
N PHE A 185 11.58 -15.61 -7.17
CA PHE A 185 11.60 -14.26 -6.60
C PHE A 185 12.89 -13.56 -7.00
N THR A 186 12.81 -12.57 -7.90
CA THR A 186 14.03 -11.97 -8.47
C THR A 186 14.75 -11.09 -7.45
N ASP A 187 16.03 -10.79 -7.70
CA ASP A 187 16.79 -9.87 -6.84
C ASP A 187 16.16 -8.47 -6.81
N ASP A 188 15.60 -8.02 -7.94
CA ASP A 188 14.91 -6.72 -7.98
C ASP A 188 13.64 -6.73 -7.14
N ASP A 189 12.86 -7.83 -7.14
CA ASP A 189 11.71 -7.96 -6.24
C ASP A 189 12.13 -7.93 -4.76
N VAL A 190 13.22 -8.62 -4.41
CA VAL A 190 13.76 -8.59 -3.04
C VAL A 190 14.20 -7.19 -2.64
N LYS A 191 14.84 -6.41 -3.52
CA LYS A 191 15.21 -5.02 -3.23
C LYS A 191 13.98 -4.17 -2.89
N GLU A 192 12.86 -4.42 -3.55
CA GLU A 192 11.61 -3.70 -3.29
C GLU A 192 11.01 -4.10 -1.93
N VAL A 193 11.16 -5.36 -1.50
CA VAL A 193 10.83 -5.79 -0.13
C VAL A 193 11.77 -5.17 0.90
N VAL A 194 13.09 -5.14 0.64
CA VAL A 194 14.10 -4.51 1.51
C VAL A 194 13.80 -3.02 1.73
N THR A 195 13.52 -2.29 0.65
CA THR A 195 13.21 -0.86 0.73
C THR A 195 11.87 -0.59 1.42
N GLY A 196 10.84 -1.38 1.15
CA GLY A 196 9.57 -1.31 1.87
C GLY A 196 9.78 -1.56 3.37
N PHE A 197 10.51 -2.61 3.72
CA PHE A 197 10.78 -2.93 5.12
C PHE A 197 11.56 -1.83 5.86
N SER A 198 12.60 -1.28 5.23
CA SER A 198 13.35 -0.14 5.77
C SER A 198 12.49 1.10 5.95
N LEU A 199 11.70 1.47 4.93
CA LEU A 199 10.81 2.63 4.98
C LEU A 199 9.75 2.48 6.07
N MET A 200 9.18 1.29 6.22
CA MET A 200 8.27 0.99 7.31
C MET A 200 8.94 1.29 8.66
N LEU A 201 10.09 0.68 8.94
CA LEU A 201 10.76 0.81 10.24
C LEU A 201 11.26 2.23 10.54
N MET A 202 11.77 2.93 9.53
CA MET A 202 12.23 4.32 9.72
C MET A 202 11.07 5.29 10.03
N ASN A 203 9.86 4.98 9.58
CA ASN A 203 8.69 5.85 9.76
C ASN A 203 7.75 5.38 10.88
N ILE A 204 7.88 4.16 11.38
CA ILE A 204 6.95 3.59 12.38
C ILE A 204 7.15 4.15 13.79
N GLY A 205 8.35 4.64 14.12
CA GLY A 205 8.70 5.09 15.47
C GLY A 205 7.76 6.16 16.07
N GLY A 206 7.13 6.98 15.23
CA GLY A 206 6.12 7.96 15.66
C GLY A 206 4.74 7.36 15.99
N PHE A 207 4.49 6.11 15.60
CA PHE A 207 3.17 5.46 15.66
C PHE A 207 3.12 4.23 16.54
N ILE A 208 4.27 3.63 16.91
CA ILE A 208 4.32 2.42 17.75
C ILE A 208 3.48 2.59 19.02
N GLY A 209 3.59 3.73 19.71
CA GLY A 209 2.86 3.99 20.95
C GLY A 209 1.34 4.15 20.78
N SER A 210 0.85 4.32 19.55
CA SER A 210 -0.59 4.38 19.23
C SER A 210 -1.15 3.03 18.76
N MET A 211 -0.30 2.03 18.53
CA MET A 211 -0.73 0.68 18.20
C MET A 211 -1.01 -0.09 19.50
N SER A 212 -2.25 -0.52 19.68
CA SER A 212 -2.66 -1.38 20.80
C SER A 212 -2.43 -2.86 20.47
N GLY A 213 -2.14 -3.69 21.47
CA GLY A 213 -2.03 -5.14 21.33
C GLY A 213 -0.61 -5.63 21.00
N GLY A 214 -0.48 -6.90 20.58
CA GLY A 214 0.80 -7.55 20.27
C GLY A 214 1.55 -6.99 19.04
N THR A 215 0.94 -6.04 18.32
CA THR A 215 1.56 -5.35 17.17
C THR A 215 2.80 -4.54 17.59
N ALA A 216 2.75 -3.86 18.75
CA ALA A 216 3.90 -3.09 19.23
C ALA A 216 5.11 -3.99 19.55
N ASP A 217 4.86 -5.14 20.19
CA ASP A 217 5.89 -6.12 20.50
C ASP A 217 6.48 -6.71 19.23
N THR A 218 5.63 -7.09 18.26
CA THR A 218 6.08 -7.58 16.95
C THR A 218 6.95 -6.55 16.24
N ILE A 219 6.59 -5.27 16.25
CA ILE A 219 7.42 -4.22 15.64
C ILE A 219 8.76 -4.08 16.37
N ASN A 220 8.78 -4.19 17.69
CA ASN A 220 10.03 -4.19 18.46
C ASN A 220 10.90 -5.39 18.10
N ASP A 221 10.32 -6.58 17.94
CA ASP A 221 11.01 -7.79 17.52
C ASP A 221 11.56 -7.66 16.09
N ILE A 222 10.79 -7.08 15.17
CA ILE A 222 11.21 -6.75 13.81
C ILE A 222 12.37 -5.75 13.82
N ASN A 223 12.31 -4.73 14.68
CA ASN A 223 13.40 -3.76 14.80
C ASN A 223 14.66 -4.39 15.42
N ALA A 224 14.50 -5.30 16.38
CA ALA A 224 15.60 -6.07 16.95
C ALA A 224 16.22 -7.04 15.91
N ALA A 225 15.39 -7.65 15.06
CA ALA A 225 15.80 -8.48 13.95
C ALA A 225 16.75 -7.75 13.00
N CYS A 226 16.46 -6.49 12.68
CA CYS A 226 17.36 -5.65 11.89
C CYS A 226 18.75 -5.49 12.51
N GLY A 227 18.84 -5.44 13.84
CA GLY A 227 20.10 -5.31 14.56
C GLY A 227 20.99 -6.54 14.51
N VAL A 228 20.44 -7.73 14.23
CA VAL A 228 21.20 -8.99 14.18
C VAL A 228 21.62 -9.38 12.76
N LEU A 229 21.11 -8.71 11.73
CA LEU A 229 21.41 -9.00 10.34
C LEU A 229 22.68 -8.27 9.89
N SER A 230 23.55 -8.99 9.19
CA SER A 230 24.77 -8.45 8.61
C SER A 230 24.94 -8.93 7.16
N PRO A 231 24.92 -8.02 6.17
CA PRO A 231 24.62 -6.59 6.29
C PRO A 231 23.15 -6.32 6.68
N ASN A 232 22.90 -5.20 7.36
CA ASN A 232 21.56 -4.84 7.85
C ASN A 232 20.66 -4.36 6.69
N PRO A 233 19.62 -5.11 6.28
CA PRO A 233 18.74 -4.71 5.20
C PRO A 233 17.83 -3.53 5.56
N CYS A 234 17.75 -3.14 6.84
CA CYS A 234 16.86 -2.09 7.33
C CYS A 234 17.47 -0.68 7.28
N ALA A 235 18.68 -0.56 6.73
CA ALA A 235 19.46 0.67 6.73
C ALA A 235 19.30 1.51 5.45
N THR A 236 18.59 1.01 4.42
CA THR A 236 18.47 1.69 3.13
C THR A 236 17.06 1.72 2.58
N THR A 237 16.64 2.90 2.15
CA THR A 237 15.34 3.13 1.50
C THR A 237 15.46 3.28 -0.02
N GLU A 238 16.67 3.12 -0.57
CA GLU A 238 16.94 3.21 -2.00
C GLU A 238 17.34 1.84 -2.56
N ALA A 239 16.60 1.36 -3.56
CA ALA A 239 16.84 0.05 -4.17
C ALA A 239 18.25 -0.06 -4.79
N ALA A 240 18.78 1.06 -5.30
CA ALA A 240 20.13 1.12 -5.87
C ALA A 240 21.25 0.90 -4.83
N ASN A 241 20.95 1.12 -3.55
CA ASN A 241 21.90 0.94 -2.44
C ASN A 241 21.74 -0.43 -1.75
N VAL A 242 20.80 -1.26 -2.20
CA VAL A 242 20.63 -2.63 -1.69
C VAL A 242 21.64 -3.53 -2.38
N ASP A 243 22.61 -4.02 -1.61
CA ASP A 243 23.65 -4.93 -2.09
C ASP A 243 23.22 -6.42 -2.02
N ALA A 244 24.07 -7.30 -2.57
CA ALA A 244 23.81 -8.75 -2.61
C ALA A 244 23.74 -9.39 -1.21
N GLY A 245 24.46 -8.84 -0.23
CA GLY A 245 24.39 -9.30 1.15
C GLY A 245 23.04 -8.99 1.77
N MET A 246 22.52 -7.77 1.56
CA MET A 246 21.21 -7.36 2.05
C MET A 246 20.08 -8.19 1.42
N ILE A 247 20.20 -8.50 0.12
CA ILE A 247 19.29 -9.41 -0.57
C ILE A 247 19.31 -10.78 0.09
N THR A 248 20.51 -11.35 0.34
CA THR A 248 20.65 -12.65 1.00
C THR A 248 20.03 -12.63 2.39
N SER A 249 20.32 -11.60 3.20
CA SER A 249 19.73 -11.43 4.53
C SER A 249 18.21 -11.33 4.49
N MET A 250 17.64 -10.62 3.51
CA MET A 250 16.19 -10.53 3.39
C MET A 250 15.57 -11.87 2.96
N ARG A 251 16.15 -12.57 1.99
CA ARG A 251 15.66 -13.91 1.60
C ARG A 251 15.70 -14.90 2.76
N ASN A 252 16.76 -14.85 3.57
CA ASN A 252 16.91 -15.64 4.80
C ASN A 252 15.73 -15.41 5.76
N ILE A 253 15.37 -14.14 6.03
CA ILE A 253 14.21 -13.81 6.88
C ILE A 253 12.92 -14.29 6.23
N LEU A 254 12.72 -14.00 4.95
CA LEU A 254 11.49 -14.38 4.25
C LEU A 254 11.29 -15.89 4.20
N ASN A 255 12.36 -16.69 4.21
CA ASN A 255 12.24 -18.15 4.22
C ASN A 255 11.94 -18.74 5.63
N THR A 256 11.98 -17.94 6.69
CA THR A 256 11.50 -18.38 8.01
C THR A 256 10.00 -18.60 8.02
N GLY A 257 9.52 -19.45 8.92
CA GLY A 257 8.08 -19.66 9.16
C GLY A 257 7.72 -19.48 10.63
N ALA A 258 6.44 -19.67 10.97
CA ALA A 258 5.92 -19.52 12.34
C ALA A 258 6.64 -20.40 13.39
N ALA A 259 7.17 -21.54 12.94
CA ALA A 259 7.90 -22.47 13.80
C ALA A 259 9.39 -22.12 13.97
N ASN A 260 9.88 -21.04 13.36
CA ASN A 260 11.28 -20.62 13.54
C ASN A 260 11.48 -20.05 14.96
N PRO A 261 12.39 -20.60 15.77
CA PRO A 261 12.57 -20.18 17.15
C PRO A 261 13.34 -18.86 17.31
N ALA A 262 14.03 -18.39 16.27
CA ALA A 262 14.85 -17.18 16.30
C ALA A 262 14.11 -15.99 15.70
N LEU A 263 13.49 -16.15 14.52
CA LEU A 263 12.76 -15.09 13.81
C LEU A 263 11.53 -15.67 13.08
N PRO A 264 10.36 -15.81 13.73
CA PRO A 264 9.15 -16.31 13.10
C PRO A 264 8.42 -15.22 12.29
N LEU A 265 9.11 -14.62 11.30
CA LEU A 265 8.61 -13.46 10.56
C LEU A 265 8.16 -13.77 9.14
N GLY A 266 8.81 -14.73 8.47
CA GLY A 266 8.75 -14.95 7.03
C GLY A 266 7.51 -15.67 6.51
N ILE A 267 7.56 -16.05 5.24
CA ILE A 267 6.53 -16.83 4.54
C ILE A 267 6.96 -18.27 4.27
N GLY A 268 8.23 -18.61 4.49
CA GLY A 268 8.76 -19.93 4.19
C GLY A 268 8.49 -20.95 5.29
N SER A 269 9.24 -22.04 5.21
CA SER A 269 9.10 -23.20 6.10
C SER A 269 10.33 -23.44 6.98
N CYS A 270 11.33 -22.55 6.93
CA CYS A 270 12.55 -22.79 7.67
C CYS A 270 12.38 -22.68 9.18
N VAL A 271 12.76 -23.74 9.87
CA VAL A 271 12.73 -23.87 11.34
C VAL A 271 14.12 -23.78 11.98
N ASN A 272 15.19 -23.68 11.20
CA ASN A 272 16.55 -23.60 11.71
C ASN A 272 16.79 -22.26 12.42
N PRO A 273 17.31 -22.26 13.67
CA PRO A 273 17.69 -21.02 14.35
C PRO A 273 18.87 -20.28 13.70
N ASP A 274 19.72 -20.97 12.95
CA ASP A 274 20.81 -20.37 12.17
C ASP A 274 20.29 -19.97 10.79
N ILE A 275 19.93 -18.70 10.64
CA ILE A 275 19.29 -18.17 9.43
C ILE A 275 20.36 -17.76 8.41
N THR A 276 21.04 -18.75 7.84
CA THR A 276 22.06 -18.57 6.80
C THR A 276 21.70 -19.33 5.52
N GLN A 277 22.25 -18.89 4.39
CA GLN A 277 22.13 -19.57 3.07
C GLN A 277 20.70 -19.92 2.64
N CYS A 278 19.75 -19.05 2.93
CA CYS A 278 18.34 -19.19 2.62
C CYS A 278 17.72 -20.50 3.13
N CYS A 279 18.29 -20.93 4.25
CA CYS A 279 17.74 -21.80 5.28
C CYS A 279 17.69 -23.31 4.97
N PRO A 280 18.86 -23.97 4.79
CA PRO A 280 18.99 -25.41 4.93
C PRO A 280 18.88 -25.90 6.39
#